data_AF-A0A2V6K4W2-F1
#
_entry.id   AF-A0A2V6K4W2-F1
#
_cell.length_a   1.000
_cell.length_b   1.000
_cell.length_c   1.000
_cell.angle_alpha   90.00
_cell.angle_beta   90.00
_cell.angle_gamma   90.00
#
_symmetry.space_group_name_H-M   'P 1'
#
loop_
_entity.id
_entity.type
_entity.pdbx_description
1 polymer ?
#
loop_
_entity_poly.entity_id
_entity_poly.type
_entity_poly.pdbx_seq_one_letter_code
_entity_poly.pdbx_strand_id
1 'polypeptide(L)'
;MNDYSQPRPGKIELHGNGLGAPSSEEVERRAREIAMIDERNPDEFTEADWKQARQELMGAENHTPPEETPDNADLTEEWSVVASSKGHRTPRPGTEEEGTVGEHCVIDGLEEAAHDQMLEARREELQQEGEIS
;
A
#
# COMPACT_ATOMS: atom_id res chain seq x y z
N MET A 1 -12.35 -15.03 3.60
CA MET A 1 -11.04 -14.49 4.00
C MET A 1 -10.67 -13.40 3.00
N ASN A 2 -10.49 -12.17 3.46
CA ASN A 2 -9.86 -11.09 2.69
C ASN A 2 -9.12 -10.21 3.71
N ASP A 3 -7.87 -10.56 3.97
CA ASP A 3 -6.97 -9.84 4.88
C ASP A 3 -6.32 -8.66 4.14
N TYR A 4 -7.09 -7.59 3.95
CA TYR A 4 -6.49 -6.29 3.65
C TYR A 4 -6.08 -5.63 4.97
N SER A 5 -4.94 -6.08 5.51
CA SER A 5 -4.27 -5.40 6.61
C SER A 5 -3.78 -4.05 6.10
N GLN A 6 -4.57 -2.98 6.31
CA GLN A 6 -4.11 -1.64 5.97
C GLN A 6 -2.83 -1.33 6.78
N PRO A 7 -1.77 -0.83 6.12
CA PRO A 7 -0.53 -0.50 6.81
C PRO A 7 -0.81 0.62 7.83
N ARG A 8 -0.38 0.39 9.07
CA ARG A 8 -0.45 1.41 10.13
C ARG A 8 0.41 2.62 9.71
N PRO A 9 -0.09 3.86 9.80
CA PRO A 9 0.65 5.04 9.38
C PRO A 9 1.96 5.14 10.16
N GLY A 10 3.10 5.23 9.44
CA GLY A 10 4.44 5.38 10.02
C GLY A 10 5.35 4.14 9.97
N LYS A 11 4.87 2.98 9.46
CA LYS A 11 5.72 1.80 9.23
C LYS A 11 6.42 1.92 7.88
N ILE A 12 7.76 1.88 7.86
CA ILE A 12 8.56 1.80 6.63
C ILE A 12 8.97 0.34 6.46
N GLU A 13 8.30 -0.38 5.57
CA GLU A 13 8.65 -1.78 5.27
C GLU A 13 9.77 -1.80 4.23
N LEU A 14 10.99 -2.18 4.66
CA LEU A 14 12.15 -2.29 3.78
C LEU A 14 11.97 -3.36 2.66
N HIS A 15 11.12 -4.37 2.93
CA HIS A 15 10.74 -5.42 1.98
C HIS A 15 9.25 -5.38 1.63
N GLY A 16 8.59 -4.23 1.80
CA GLY A 16 7.23 -4.07 1.34
C GLY A 16 7.20 -4.35 -0.16
N ASN A 17 6.41 -5.35 -0.58
CA ASN A 17 6.00 -5.44 -1.98
C ASN A 17 5.28 -4.12 -2.26
N GLY A 18 5.97 -3.18 -2.89
CA GLY A 18 5.36 -1.93 -3.31
C GLY A 18 4.10 -2.23 -4.12
N LEU A 19 3.11 -1.35 -4.06
CA LEU A 19 2.01 -1.34 -5.03
C LEU A 19 2.59 -0.98 -6.40
N GLY A 20 3.38 -1.89 -6.99
CA GLY A 20 3.92 -1.75 -8.33
C GLY A 20 2.80 -1.76 -9.36
N ALA A 21 3.17 -1.71 -10.63
CA ALA A 21 2.19 -1.95 -11.68
C ALA A 21 1.50 -3.31 -11.42
N PRO A 22 0.16 -3.38 -11.54
CA PRO A 22 -0.59 -4.60 -11.29
C PRO A 22 -0.01 -5.76 -12.10
N SER A 23 0.14 -6.91 -11.47
CA SER A 23 0.59 -8.12 -12.16
C SER A 23 -0.44 -8.58 -13.18
N SER A 24 -0.03 -9.39 -14.15
CA SER A 24 -0.96 -9.94 -15.16
C SER A 24 -2.05 -10.82 -14.54
N GLU A 25 -1.77 -11.49 -13.43
CA GLU A 25 -2.76 -12.30 -12.69
C GLU A 25 -3.84 -11.42 -12.05
N GLU A 26 -3.48 -10.25 -11.52
CA GLU A 26 -4.45 -9.31 -10.95
C GLU A 26 -5.34 -8.70 -12.03
N VAL A 27 -4.79 -8.42 -13.21
CA VAL A 27 -5.56 -7.96 -14.38
C VAL A 27 -6.50 -9.06 -14.86
N GLU A 28 -6.05 -10.32 -14.92
CA GLU A 28 -6.89 -11.45 -15.29
C GLU A 28 -8.04 -11.65 -14.31
N ARG A 29 -7.74 -11.66 -13.00
CA ARG A 29 -8.76 -11.77 -11.95
C ARG A 29 -9.82 -10.69 -12.13
N ARG A 30 -9.41 -9.46 -12.41
CA ARG A 30 -10.34 -8.36 -12.64
C ARG A 30 -11.13 -8.52 -13.95
N ALA A 31 -10.53 -9.02 -15.02
CA ALA A 31 -11.23 -9.29 -16.28
C ALA A 31 -12.33 -10.36 -16.12
N ARG A 32 -12.04 -11.42 -15.36
CA ARG A 32 -13.01 -12.45 -14.99
C ARG A 32 -14.17 -11.88 -14.16
N GLU A 33 -13.87 -10.99 -13.21
CA GLU A 33 -14.88 -10.28 -12.43
C GLU A 33 -15.78 -9.40 -13.32
N ILE A 34 -15.20 -8.68 -14.29
CA ILE A 34 -15.97 -7.87 -15.25
C ILE A 34 -16.91 -8.75 -16.08
N ALA A 35 -16.41 -9.87 -16.61
CA ALA A 35 -17.25 -10.83 -17.33
C ALA A 35 -18.40 -11.36 -16.46
N MET A 36 -18.15 -11.63 -15.18
CA MET A 36 -19.18 -12.05 -14.22
C MET A 36 -20.23 -10.96 -13.96
N ILE A 37 -19.80 -9.69 -13.85
CA ILE A 37 -20.70 -8.53 -13.68
C ILE A 37 -21.62 -8.37 -14.90
N ASP A 38 -21.10 -8.64 -16.09
CA ASP A 38 -21.85 -8.62 -17.35
C ASP A 38 -22.71 -9.88 -17.57
N GLU A 39 -22.90 -10.71 -16.54
CA GLU A 39 -23.66 -11.97 -16.59
C GLU A 39 -23.10 -12.98 -17.62
N ARG A 40 -21.81 -12.87 -17.96
CA ARG A 40 -21.09 -13.79 -18.84
C ARG A 40 -20.27 -14.80 -18.04
N ASN A 41 -19.82 -15.85 -18.73
CA ASN A 41 -18.94 -16.84 -18.14
C ASN A 41 -17.58 -16.20 -17.81
N PRO A 42 -17.12 -16.23 -16.54
CA PRO A 42 -15.85 -15.63 -16.16
C PRO A 42 -14.64 -16.28 -16.85
N ASP A 43 -14.72 -17.55 -17.24
CA ASP A 43 -13.64 -18.23 -17.97
C ASP A 43 -13.57 -17.84 -19.46
N GLU A 44 -14.58 -17.12 -19.97
CA GLU A 44 -14.67 -16.63 -21.35
C GLU A 44 -14.59 -15.09 -21.39
N PHE A 45 -13.76 -14.49 -20.52
CA PHE A 45 -13.48 -13.06 -20.57
C PHE A 45 -12.86 -12.67 -21.92
N THR A 46 -13.26 -11.50 -22.41
CA THR A 46 -12.86 -11.00 -23.73
C THR A 46 -11.66 -10.06 -23.63
N GLU A 47 -11.04 -9.72 -24.77
CA GLU A 47 -9.99 -8.69 -24.81
C GLU A 47 -10.50 -7.32 -24.32
N ALA A 48 -11.81 -7.05 -24.46
CA ALA A 48 -12.41 -5.82 -23.93
C ALA A 48 -12.40 -5.80 -22.39
N ASP A 49 -12.74 -6.92 -21.76
CA ASP A 49 -12.71 -7.08 -20.30
C ASP A 49 -11.29 -6.92 -19.76
N TRP A 50 -10.31 -7.51 -20.46
CA TRP A 50 -8.91 -7.38 -20.12
C TRP A 50 -8.43 -5.93 -20.19
N LYS A 51 -8.79 -5.21 -21.27
CA LYS A 51 -8.41 -3.81 -21.44
C LYS A 51 -9.05 -2.93 -20.37
N GLN A 52 -10.32 -3.17 -20.04
CA GLN A 52 -11.01 -2.45 -18.98
C GLN A 52 -10.38 -2.74 -17.61
N ALA A 53 -10.12 -4.00 -17.28
CA ALA A 53 -9.42 -4.41 -16.05
C ALA A 53 -8.07 -3.71 -15.91
N ARG A 54 -7.29 -3.65 -17.00
CA ARG A 54 -6.00 -2.98 -17.02
C ARG A 54 -6.12 -1.47 -16.78
N GLN A 55 -7.12 -0.83 -17.39
CA GLN A 55 -7.39 0.60 -17.20
C GLN A 55 -7.86 0.92 -15.77
N GLU A 56 -8.69 0.06 -15.17
CA GLU A 56 -9.15 0.24 -13.79
C GLU A 56 -8.00 0.08 -12.78
N LEU A 57 -7.10 -0.89 -13.00
CA LEU A 57 -6.00 -1.17 -12.07
C LEU A 57 -4.79 -0.25 -12.25
N MET A 58 -4.46 0.15 -13.48
CA MET A 58 -3.37 1.13 -13.72
C MET A 58 -3.84 2.58 -13.56
N GLY A 59 -5.15 2.84 -13.58
CA GLY A 59 -5.72 4.17 -13.70
C GLY A 59 -5.71 4.69 -15.13
N ALA A 60 -6.35 5.83 -15.36
CA ALA A 60 -6.31 6.49 -16.66
C ALA A 60 -4.88 7.00 -16.93
N GLU A 61 -4.31 6.59 -18.07
CA GLU A 61 -3.11 7.18 -18.66
C GLU A 61 -3.41 8.60 -19.19
N ASN A 62 -3.92 9.49 -18.34
CA ASN A 62 -4.05 10.91 -18.65
C ASN A 62 -2.66 11.54 -18.53
N HIS A 63 -1.80 11.26 -19.51
CA HIS A 63 -0.50 11.91 -19.67
C HIS A 63 -0.63 13.32 -20.26
N THR A 64 -1.84 13.70 -20.69
CA THR A 64 -2.14 15.06 -21.12
C THR A 64 -2.31 15.94 -19.90
N PRO A 65 -1.46 16.97 -19.71
CA PRO A 65 -1.75 18.03 -18.78
C PRO A 65 -3.16 18.58 -19.08
N PRO A 66 -3.97 18.92 -18.06
CA PRO A 66 -5.23 19.60 -18.30
C PRO A 66 -4.99 20.85 -19.16
N GLU A 67 -5.86 21.09 -20.15
CA GLU A 67 -5.76 22.29 -20.97
C GLU A 67 -5.91 23.53 -20.08
N GLU A 68 -5.10 24.56 -20.35
CA GLU A 68 -5.22 25.86 -19.69
C GLU A 68 -6.54 26.50 -20.14
N THR A 69 -7.49 26.58 -19.21
CA THR A 69 -8.78 27.26 -19.33
C THR A 69 -8.73 28.55 -18.51
N PRO A 70 -9.56 29.56 -18.82
CA PRO A 70 -9.66 30.76 -17.98
C PRO A 70 -9.96 30.45 -16.50
N ASP A 71 -10.61 29.31 -16.22
CA ASP A 71 -10.97 28.86 -14.88
C ASP A 71 -9.79 28.23 -14.10
N ASN A 72 -8.73 27.76 -14.77
CA ASN A 72 -7.53 27.19 -14.12
C ASN A 72 -6.25 28.01 -14.35
N ALA A 73 -6.31 29.03 -15.21
CA ALA A 73 -5.20 29.93 -15.53
C ALA A 73 -4.88 30.88 -14.35
N ASP A 74 -5.88 31.24 -13.57
CA ASP A 74 -5.69 31.94 -12.31
C ASP A 74 -5.63 30.94 -11.16
N LEU A 75 -4.44 30.76 -10.59
CA LEU A 75 -4.26 30.19 -9.26
C LEU A 75 -4.84 31.19 -8.25
N THR A 76 -6.17 31.27 -8.17
CA THR A 76 -6.84 32.09 -7.17
C THR A 76 -6.40 31.67 -5.77
N GLU A 77 -6.38 32.65 -4.89
CA GLU A 77 -5.90 32.71 -3.50
C GLU A 77 -6.50 31.65 -2.53
N GLU A 78 -7.07 30.54 -3.01
CA GLU A 78 -7.68 29.46 -2.22
C GLU A 78 -6.68 28.77 -1.28
N TRP A 79 -5.38 28.83 -1.59
CA TRP A 79 -4.31 28.34 -0.72
C TRP A 79 -3.86 29.36 0.35
N SER A 80 -4.45 30.56 0.38
CA SER A 80 -4.29 31.50 1.51
C SER A 80 -5.10 30.98 2.71
N VAL A 81 -4.62 29.90 3.32
CA VAL A 81 -5.13 29.39 4.59
C VAL A 81 -4.51 30.25 5.68
N VAL A 82 -5.13 31.40 5.96
CA VAL A 82 -4.82 32.15 7.18
C VAL A 82 -5.27 31.28 8.35
N ALA A 83 -4.32 30.78 9.14
CA ALA A 83 -4.63 30.01 10.34
C ALA A 83 -5.54 30.85 11.25
N SER A 84 -6.82 30.47 11.34
CA SER A 84 -7.83 31.22 12.09
C SER A 84 -7.54 31.22 13.60
N SER A 85 -6.67 30.33 14.09
CA SER A 85 -6.28 30.25 15.49
C SER A 85 -4.76 30.12 15.68
N LYS A 86 -4.24 30.76 16.74
CA LYS A 86 -2.96 30.37 17.35
C LYS A 86 -3.18 29.00 17.97
N GLY A 87 -2.77 27.92 17.29
CA GLY A 87 -2.90 26.55 17.79
C GLY A 87 -2.43 26.41 19.25
N HIS A 88 -3.05 25.51 20.01
CA HIS A 88 -2.71 25.28 21.41
C HIS A 88 -1.74 24.11 21.55
N ARG A 89 -0.68 24.27 22.34
CA ARG A 89 0.24 23.17 22.65
C ARG A 89 -0.45 22.23 23.63
N THR A 90 -0.87 21.07 23.17
CA THR A 90 -1.37 20.00 24.04
C THR A 90 -0.25 19.58 24.99
N PRO A 91 -0.53 19.38 26.30
CA PRO A 91 0.45 18.79 27.20
C PRO A 91 0.95 17.48 26.60
N ARG A 92 2.28 17.30 26.54
CA ARG A 92 2.87 16.04 26.08
C ARG A 92 2.47 14.97 27.11
N PRO A 93 1.66 13.96 26.77
CA PRO A 93 1.38 12.86 27.69
C PRO A 93 2.69 12.10 27.96
N GLY A 94 2.95 11.71 29.20
CA GLY A 94 3.96 10.69 29.51
C GLY A 94 5.35 11.17 29.97
N THR A 95 5.49 12.30 30.68
CA THR A 95 6.77 12.60 31.38
C THR A 95 6.90 11.89 32.73
N GLU A 96 5.97 11.00 33.10
CA GLU A 96 5.94 10.31 34.40
C GLU A 96 5.82 8.78 34.30
N GLU A 97 6.02 8.17 33.13
CA GLU A 97 5.89 6.71 32.98
C GLU A 97 7.24 6.06 32.66
N GLU A 98 7.59 5.03 33.44
CA GLU A 98 8.75 4.16 33.23
C GLU A 98 8.62 3.47 31.86
N GLY A 99 9.48 3.82 30.91
CA GLY A 99 9.41 3.35 29.53
C GLY A 99 8.98 4.45 28.56
N THR A 100 9.93 5.14 27.93
CA THR A 100 9.60 6.04 26.83
C THR A 100 9.16 5.23 25.59
N VAL A 101 8.30 5.80 24.74
CA VAL A 101 7.91 5.19 23.45
C VAL A 101 9.13 4.76 22.61
N GLY A 102 10.25 5.47 22.76
CA GLY A 102 11.51 5.12 22.12
C GLY A 102 12.11 3.80 22.63
N GLU A 103 12.02 3.52 23.92
CA GLU A 103 12.52 2.27 24.50
C GLU A 103 11.68 1.07 24.04
N HIS A 104 10.36 1.21 23.98
CA HIS A 104 9.49 0.19 23.40
C HIS A 104 9.81 -0.08 21.93
N CYS A 105 10.01 0.97 21.13
CA CYS A 105 10.40 0.83 19.72
C CYS A 105 11.71 0.05 19.55
N VAL A 106 12.70 0.28 20.43
CA VAL A 106 13.98 -0.44 20.39
C VAL A 106 13.80 -1.92 20.78
N ILE A 107 12.98 -2.20 21.80
CA ILE A 107 12.70 -3.58 22.25
C ILE A 107 11.96 -4.35 21.15
N ASP A 108 10.88 -3.77 20.61
CA ASP A 108 10.06 -4.40 19.56
C ASP A 108 10.92 -4.72 18.32
N GLY A 109 11.81 -3.81 17.92
CA GLY A 109 12.71 -4.03 16.80
C GLY A 109 13.74 -5.14 17.03
N LEU A 110 14.19 -5.34 18.27
CA LEU A 110 15.10 -6.44 18.61
C LEU A 110 14.40 -7.79 18.57
N GLU A 111 13.16 -7.87 19.06
CA GLU A 111 12.34 -9.09 19.02
C GLU A 111 12.00 -9.49 17.59
N GLU A 112 11.63 -8.52 16.74
CA GLU A 112 11.35 -8.75 15.32
C GLU A 112 12.60 -9.26 14.58
N ALA A 113 13.76 -8.63 14.79
CA ALA A 113 15.01 -9.09 14.18
C ALA A 113 15.42 -10.50 14.63
N ALA A 114 15.20 -10.85 15.90
CA ALA A 114 15.47 -12.20 16.40
C ALA A 114 14.52 -13.23 15.78
N HIS A 115 13.25 -12.87 15.61
CA HIS A 115 12.27 -13.72 14.95
C HIS A 115 12.63 -14.00 13.49
N ASP A 116 13.04 -12.98 12.74
CA ASP A 116 13.46 -13.13 11.34
C ASP A 116 14.67 -14.05 11.22
N GLN A 117 15.68 -13.90 12.09
CA GLN A 117 16.84 -14.79 12.13
C GLN A 117 16.45 -16.26 12.40
N MET A 118 15.48 -16.50 13.29
CA MET A 118 14.98 -17.86 13.55
C MET A 118 14.26 -18.45 12.33
N LEU A 119 13.46 -17.65 11.63
CA LEU A 119 12.77 -18.08 10.42
C LEU A 119 13.75 -18.36 9.27
N GLU A 120 14.78 -17.54 9.11
CA GLU A 120 15.84 -17.74 8.11
C GLU A 120 16.62 -19.02 8.39
N ALA A 121 17.09 -19.22 9.62
CA ALA A 121 17.78 -20.45 10.01
C ALA A 121 16.92 -21.69 9.75
N ARG A 122 15.62 -21.63 10.08
CA ARG A 122 14.69 -22.74 9.80
C ARG A 122 14.51 -23.01 8.30
N ARG A 123 14.48 -21.96 7.48
CA ARG A 123 14.38 -22.09 6.01
C ARG A 123 15.66 -22.67 5.41
N GLU A 124 16.83 -22.29 5.93
CA GLU A 124 18.12 -22.82 5.49
C GLU A 124 18.28 -24.30 5.83
N GLU A 125 17.87 -24.73 7.03
CA GLU A 125 17.84 -26.14 7.41
C GLU A 125 16.99 -26.97 6.44
N LEU A 126 15.77 -26.52 6.14
CA LEU A 126 14.86 -27.21 5.22
C LEU A 126 15.40 -27.28 3.79
N GLN A 127 16.15 -26.26 3.35
CA GLN A 127 16.81 -26.26 2.04
C GLN A 127 17.97 -27.26 2.01
N GLN A 128 18.80 -27.30 3.07
CA GLN A 128 19.89 -28.27 3.19
C GLN A 128 19.36 -29.71 3.27
N GLU A 129 18.28 -29.96 4.01
CA GLU A 129 17.63 -31.28 4.09
C GLU A 129 17.05 -31.73 2.73
N GLY A 130 16.56 -30.78 1.91
CA GLY A 130 16.08 -31.04 0.55
C GLY A 130 17.18 -31.26 -0.49
N GLU A 131 18.36 -30.68 -0.31
CA GLU A 131 19.53 -30.86 -1.19
C GLU A 131 20.31 -32.16 -0.89
N ILE A 132 20.12 -32.77 0.29
CA ILE A 132 20.79 -34.01 0.69
C ILE A 132 19.98 -35.28 0.28
N SER A 133 18.82 -35.14 -0.38
CA SER A 133 17.98 -36.26 -0.84
C SER A 133 18.13 -36.62 -2.31
#